data_AF-A0A496UD37-F1
#
_entry.id   AF-A0A496UD37-F1
#
_cell.length_a   1.000
_cell.length_b   1.000
_cell.length_c   1.000
_cell.angle_alpha   90.00
_cell.angle_beta   90.00
_cell.angle_gamma   90.00
#
_symmetry.space_group_name_H-M   'P 1'
#
loop_
_entity.id
_entity.type
_entity.pdbx_description
1 polymer ?
#
loop_
_entity_poly.entity_id
_entity_poly.type
_entity_poly.pdbx_seq_one_letter_code
_entity_poly.pdbx_strand_id
1 'polypeptide(L)'
;MDRREFLEKAGKAGGALLLSSIAGKAMAGEMEQSSDELWSNGSFLQDCVDVSGEAQGMVRARVDGVWGDYSTSDLPDEFLEWNLSARIDVLDNIMGMMTGQGGEPPSLAGPHNAAMATRGSRRNDSILSINNAFKGMGLCPHREIIADKITFLRENSDAPMPAKIDFLKDMYSDPANFDLTKLISLELYSTPTFETHTFINLMKEPVTSLVFLDNKSYEVRGIGQLVDPEDTSCGVYATQIVEYTNLAHSFFHGEFPRLFPGILVHVLETFDNTPGTGRGVLVRV
;
A
#
# COMPACT_ATOMS: atom_id res chain seq x y z
N MET A 1 7.62 31.06 13.75
CA MET A 1 6.93 29.93 14.40
C MET A 1 7.91 29.36 15.40
N ASP A 2 7.63 29.51 16.69
CA ASP A 2 8.51 28.96 17.73
C ASP A 2 8.13 27.51 18.05
N ARG A 3 9.04 26.80 18.74
CA ARG A 3 8.91 25.38 19.09
C ARG A 3 7.67 25.07 19.94
N ARG A 4 7.15 26.05 20.68
CA ARG A 4 5.98 25.94 21.55
C ARG A 4 4.69 26.05 20.74
N GLU A 5 4.62 26.97 19.78
CA GLU A 5 3.48 27.07 18.83
C GLU A 5 3.35 25.82 17.95
N PHE A 6 4.49 25.22 17.57
CA PHE A 6 4.52 23.97 16.80
C PHE A 6 3.91 22.79 17.57
N LEU A 7 4.31 22.62 18.83
CA LEU A 7 3.82 21.55 19.69
C LEU A 7 2.35 21.74 20.08
N GLU A 8 1.89 22.98 20.23
CA GLU A 8 0.48 23.26 20.53
C GLU A 8 -0.46 23.00 19.34
N LYS A 9 0.02 23.23 18.10
CA LYS A 9 -0.72 22.87 16.88
C LYS A 9 -0.69 21.37 16.60
N ALA A 10 0.45 20.71 16.81
CA ALA A 10 0.56 19.25 16.70
C ALA A 10 -0.27 18.51 17.75
N GLY A 11 -0.41 19.08 18.96
CA GLY A 11 -1.24 18.51 20.04
C GLY A 11 -2.75 18.67 19.84
N LYS A 12 -3.20 19.65 19.03
CA LYS A 12 -4.63 19.86 18.70
C LYS A 12 -5.06 19.22 17.38
N ALA A 13 -4.11 18.87 16.52
CA ALA A 13 -4.32 18.10 15.30
C ALA A 13 -3.96 16.63 15.56
N GLY A 14 -4.81 15.92 16.30
CA GLY A 14 -4.60 14.50 16.58
C GLY A 14 -4.30 13.71 15.30
N GLY A 15 -3.11 13.10 15.25
CA GLY A 15 -2.67 11.97 14.41
C GLY A 15 -2.80 12.04 12.88
N ALA A 16 -3.93 12.50 12.35
CA ALA A 16 -4.35 12.38 10.95
C ALA A 16 -3.80 13.48 10.02
N LEU A 17 -3.11 14.50 10.55
CA LEU A 17 -2.67 15.68 9.79
C LEU A 17 -1.14 15.77 9.55
N LEU A 18 -0.39 14.73 9.95
CA LEU A 18 1.07 14.76 9.91
C LEU A 18 1.71 14.42 8.54
N LEU A 19 0.93 14.17 7.49
CA LEU A 19 1.46 13.94 6.14
C LEU A 19 1.23 15.10 5.15
N SER A 20 0.49 16.16 5.49
CA SER A 20 0.09 17.15 4.47
C SER A 20 0.44 18.61 4.73
N SER A 21 0.97 19.01 5.90
CA SER A 21 1.01 20.44 6.26
C SER A 21 2.40 21.06 6.49
N ILE A 22 3.50 20.34 6.26
CA ILE A 22 4.85 20.91 6.35
C ILE A 22 5.72 20.47 5.17
N ALA A 23 5.41 21.00 4.00
CA ALA A 23 6.36 21.04 2.91
C ALA A 23 6.17 22.36 2.17
N GLY A 24 7.26 23.10 1.96
CA GLY A 24 7.29 24.05 0.86
C GLY A 24 6.85 23.31 -0.41
N LYS A 25 6.00 23.93 -1.24
CA LYS A 25 5.53 23.30 -2.48
C LYS A 25 6.75 22.99 -3.35
N ALA A 26 7.19 21.74 -3.36
CA ALA A 26 8.04 21.24 -4.43
C ALA A 26 7.23 21.40 -5.73
N MET A 27 7.80 22.10 -6.70
CA MET A 27 7.18 22.28 -8.01
C MET A 27 7.55 21.06 -8.84
N ALA A 28 6.56 20.25 -9.18
CA ALA A 28 6.66 19.18 -10.18
C ALA A 28 6.61 19.77 -11.60
N GLY A 29 7.29 19.13 -12.55
CA GLY A 29 7.30 19.48 -13.97
C GLY A 29 7.81 18.33 -14.86
N GLU A 30 8.31 18.67 -16.05
CA GLU A 30 8.76 17.70 -17.07
C GLU A 30 9.97 16.85 -16.62
N MET A 31 10.76 17.37 -15.67
CA MET A 31 11.93 16.67 -15.16
C MET A 31 11.56 15.47 -14.27
N GLU A 32 10.37 15.49 -13.69
CA GLU A 32 9.84 14.45 -12.83
C GLU A 32 9.11 13.34 -13.61
N GLN A 33 9.19 13.35 -14.95
CA GLN A 33 8.65 12.30 -15.83
C GLN A 33 9.73 11.32 -16.32
N SER A 34 9.27 10.18 -16.83
CA SER A 34 10.04 9.26 -17.67
C SER A 34 10.30 9.85 -19.06
N SER A 35 11.21 9.24 -19.81
CA SER A 35 11.34 9.50 -21.26
C SER A 35 10.30 8.74 -22.09
N ASP A 36 9.66 7.74 -21.49
CA ASP A 36 8.64 6.90 -22.13
C ASP A 36 7.25 7.54 -21.97
N GLU A 37 6.38 7.43 -22.98
CA GLU A 37 4.98 7.86 -22.89
C GLU A 37 4.17 6.80 -22.14
N LEU A 38 3.98 6.98 -20.83
CA LEU A 38 3.32 6.02 -19.94
C LEU A 38 1.81 6.23 -19.81
N TRP A 39 1.30 7.38 -20.28
CA TRP A 39 -0.11 7.77 -20.16
C TRP A 39 -0.77 7.87 -21.52
N SER A 40 -2.02 7.45 -21.61
CA SER A 40 -2.86 7.59 -22.80
C SER A 40 -4.23 8.10 -22.36
N ASN A 41 -4.64 9.28 -22.84
CA ASN A 41 -5.92 9.92 -22.51
C ASN A 41 -6.19 10.07 -21.00
N GLY A 42 -5.15 10.22 -20.19
CA GLY A 42 -5.27 10.43 -18.74
C GLY A 42 -5.20 9.17 -17.87
N SER A 43 -5.21 7.99 -18.48
CA SER A 43 -5.02 6.70 -17.82
C SER A 43 -3.73 6.01 -18.29
N PHE A 44 -3.40 4.86 -17.70
CA PHE A 44 -2.26 4.04 -18.12
C PHE A 44 -2.65 2.56 -18.20
N LEU A 45 -1.83 1.78 -18.89
CA LEU A 45 -1.94 0.32 -18.94
C LEU A 45 -0.57 -0.30 -18.68
N GLN A 46 -0.46 -1.15 -17.66
CA GLN A 46 0.77 -1.88 -17.39
C GLN A 46 0.83 -3.14 -18.28
N ASP A 47 1.71 -3.14 -19.27
CA ASP A 47 1.82 -4.21 -20.28
C ASP A 47 2.82 -5.32 -19.92
N CYS A 48 3.50 -5.19 -18.78
CA CYS A 48 4.56 -6.09 -18.33
C CYS A 48 4.09 -7.11 -17.28
N VAL A 49 2.80 -7.15 -16.96
CA VAL A 49 2.17 -8.08 -16.02
C VAL A 49 0.91 -8.67 -16.64
N ASP A 50 0.75 -9.98 -16.52
CA ASP A 50 -0.43 -10.76 -16.92
C ASP A 50 -0.93 -11.55 -15.71
N VAL A 51 -2.14 -11.19 -15.24
CA VAL A 51 -2.80 -11.76 -14.06
C VAL A 51 -3.90 -12.76 -14.41
N SER A 52 -3.95 -13.25 -15.65
CA SER A 52 -4.97 -14.23 -16.06
C SER A 52 -4.93 -15.53 -15.24
N GLY A 53 -3.77 -15.88 -14.68
CA GLY A 53 -3.56 -17.03 -13.79
C GLY A 53 -3.69 -16.76 -12.29
N GLU A 54 -4.05 -15.53 -11.88
CA GLU A 54 -3.94 -15.10 -10.47
C GLU A 54 -4.80 -15.94 -9.52
N ALA A 55 -6.02 -16.30 -9.93
CA ALA A 55 -6.90 -17.17 -9.15
C ALA A 55 -6.36 -18.60 -8.97
N GLN A 56 -5.34 -18.99 -9.73
CA GLN A 56 -4.65 -20.28 -9.61
C GLN A 56 -3.29 -20.14 -8.89
N GLY A 57 -3.02 -18.99 -8.27
CA GLY A 57 -1.76 -18.74 -7.56
C GLY A 57 -0.57 -18.52 -8.49
N MET A 58 -0.81 -17.91 -9.66
CA MET A 58 0.22 -17.66 -10.67
C MET A 58 0.09 -16.24 -11.22
N VAL A 59 1.21 -15.53 -11.34
CA VAL A 59 1.30 -14.28 -12.07
C VAL A 59 2.39 -14.40 -13.13
N ARG A 60 2.10 -13.93 -14.34
CA ARG A 60 3.09 -13.90 -15.42
C ARG A 60 3.61 -12.47 -15.55
N ALA A 61 4.92 -12.31 -15.64
CA ALA A 61 5.54 -10.97 -15.66
C ALA A 61 6.77 -10.93 -16.56
N ARG A 62 7.03 -9.76 -17.16
CA ARG A 62 8.23 -9.50 -17.96
C ARG A 62 9.32 -8.94 -17.06
N VAL A 63 10.21 -9.83 -16.60
CA VAL A 63 11.33 -9.50 -15.69
C VAL A 63 12.64 -9.58 -16.46
N ASP A 64 13.47 -8.56 -16.35
CA ASP A 64 14.71 -8.40 -17.13
C ASP A 64 14.49 -8.58 -18.65
N GLY A 65 13.31 -8.15 -19.12
CA GLY A 65 12.90 -8.24 -20.52
C GLY A 65 12.37 -9.62 -20.96
N VAL A 66 12.28 -10.60 -20.06
CA VAL A 66 11.82 -11.96 -20.37
C VAL A 66 10.50 -12.26 -19.64
N TRP A 67 9.51 -12.76 -20.38
CA TRP A 67 8.28 -13.26 -19.79
C TRP A 67 8.52 -14.57 -19.05
N GLY A 68 8.13 -14.63 -17.77
CA GLY A 68 8.16 -15.83 -16.95
C GLY A 68 6.90 -15.97 -16.10
N ASP A 69 6.63 -17.20 -15.67
CA ASP A 69 5.53 -17.55 -14.78
C ASP A 69 6.06 -17.62 -13.33
N TYR A 70 5.37 -16.96 -12.41
CA TYR A 70 5.77 -16.85 -11.00
C TYR A 70 4.63 -17.32 -10.09
N SER A 71 4.88 -18.38 -9.33
CA SER A 71 3.94 -18.85 -8.31
C SER A 71 3.84 -17.84 -7.18
N THR A 72 2.62 -17.50 -6.78
CA THR A 72 2.40 -16.72 -5.57
C THR A 72 2.45 -17.62 -4.34
N SER A 73 2.84 -17.04 -3.20
CA SER A 73 2.87 -17.70 -1.91
C SER A 73 2.03 -16.92 -0.91
N ASP A 74 1.41 -17.62 0.02
CA ASP A 74 0.76 -16.98 1.15
C ASP A 74 1.78 -16.24 2.03
N LEU A 75 1.32 -15.18 2.69
CA LEU A 75 2.06 -14.54 3.77
C LEU A 75 2.17 -15.53 4.96
N PRO A 76 3.36 -15.67 5.58
CA PRO A 76 3.53 -16.60 6.70
C PRO A 76 2.71 -16.24 7.93
N ASP A 77 2.30 -17.24 8.72
CA ASP A 77 1.53 -17.06 9.96
C ASP A 77 2.18 -16.07 10.93
N GLU A 78 3.50 -16.15 11.15
CA GLU A 78 4.20 -15.23 12.05
C GLU A 78 4.23 -13.78 11.53
N PHE A 79 4.19 -13.59 10.20
CA PHE A 79 4.03 -12.26 9.62
C PHE A 79 2.61 -11.75 9.89
N LEU A 80 1.59 -12.59 9.67
CA LEU A 80 0.19 -12.24 9.84
C LEU A 80 -0.16 -11.95 11.30
N GLU A 81 0.30 -12.77 12.24
CA GLU A 81 0.10 -12.55 13.68
C GLU A 81 0.63 -11.18 14.09
N TRP A 82 1.89 -10.87 13.75
CA TRP A 82 2.50 -9.57 14.03
C TRP A 82 1.76 -8.42 13.34
N ASN A 83 1.39 -8.59 12.06
CA ASN A 83 0.75 -7.55 11.26
C ASN A 83 -0.64 -7.19 11.82
N LEU A 84 -1.45 -8.20 12.08
CA LEU A 84 -2.82 -8.05 12.59
C LEU A 84 -2.81 -7.54 14.03
N SER A 85 -1.97 -8.09 14.91
CA SER A 85 -1.92 -7.66 16.32
C SER A 85 -1.51 -6.19 16.42
N ALA A 86 -0.46 -5.77 15.72
CA ALA A 86 0.01 -4.40 15.78
C ALA A 86 -0.99 -3.41 15.16
N ARG A 87 -1.77 -3.80 14.16
CA ARG A 87 -2.87 -2.98 13.64
C ARG A 87 -4.00 -2.81 14.66
N ILE A 88 -4.38 -3.89 15.35
CA ILE A 88 -5.37 -3.83 16.43
C ILE A 88 -4.87 -2.93 17.57
N ASP A 89 -3.60 -3.06 17.98
CA ASP A 89 -2.99 -2.24 19.02
C ASP A 89 -3.01 -0.75 18.65
N VAL A 90 -2.74 -0.40 17.38
CA VAL A 90 -2.86 0.98 16.91
C VAL A 90 -4.29 1.49 17.02
N LEU A 91 -5.28 0.69 16.64
CA LEU A 91 -6.70 1.05 16.75
C LEU A 91 -7.15 1.21 18.21
N ASP A 92 -6.67 0.36 19.11
CA ASP A 92 -6.90 0.47 20.55
C ASP A 92 -6.30 1.75 21.14
N ASN A 93 -5.07 2.09 20.75
CA ASN A 93 -4.41 3.32 21.16
C ASN A 93 -5.17 4.56 20.68
N ILE A 94 -5.63 4.58 19.43
CA ILE A 94 -6.45 5.67 18.90
C ILE A 94 -7.74 5.82 19.70
N MET A 95 -8.43 4.71 19.98
CA MET A 95 -9.65 4.72 20.79
C MET A 95 -9.38 5.26 22.21
N GLY A 96 -8.34 4.77 22.88
CA GLY A 96 -7.99 5.21 24.23
C GLY A 96 -7.65 6.71 24.32
N MET A 97 -6.93 7.24 23.31
CA MET A 97 -6.68 8.68 23.20
C MET A 97 -7.99 9.47 23.04
N MET A 98 -8.91 8.98 22.21
CA MET A 98 -10.20 9.62 21.96
C MET A 98 -11.12 9.61 23.19
N THR A 99 -11.10 8.54 23.98
CA THR A 99 -11.94 8.40 25.19
C THR A 99 -11.30 9.00 26.44
N GLY A 100 -10.05 9.47 26.35
CA GLY A 100 -9.30 10.00 27.50
C GLY A 100 -8.80 8.92 28.46
N GLN A 101 -8.80 7.65 28.05
CA GLN A 101 -8.30 6.51 28.83
C GLN A 101 -6.77 6.36 28.73
N GLY A 102 -6.11 7.17 27.91
CA GLY A 102 -4.67 7.08 27.61
C GLY A 102 -4.42 6.32 26.32
N GLY A 103 -3.17 6.32 25.84
CA GLY A 103 -2.79 5.68 24.58
C GLY A 103 -1.55 6.35 24.00
N GLU A 104 -0.90 5.68 23.07
CA GLU A 104 0.28 6.20 22.39
C GLU A 104 -0.09 6.69 20.97
N PRO A 105 0.53 7.78 20.50
CA PRO A 105 0.34 8.21 19.12
C PRO A 105 0.83 7.11 18.16
N PRO A 106 0.13 6.86 17.03
CA PRO A 106 0.54 5.85 16.07
C PRO A 106 1.99 6.08 15.59
N SER A 107 2.75 4.99 15.52
CA SER A 107 4.07 4.99 14.91
C SER A 107 3.98 5.00 13.39
N LEU A 108 4.95 5.65 12.73
CA LEU A 108 5.13 5.50 11.28
C LEU A 108 5.85 4.18 10.94
N ALA A 109 6.57 3.59 11.90
CA ALA A 109 7.13 2.24 11.82
C ALA A 109 6.04 1.19 12.07
N GLY A 110 6.30 -0.06 11.72
CA GLY A 110 5.35 -1.17 11.89
C GLY A 110 4.76 -1.69 10.58
N PRO A 111 3.73 -2.55 10.65
CA PRO A 111 3.23 -3.32 9.51
C PRO A 111 2.39 -2.51 8.52
N HIS A 112 2.04 -1.26 8.84
CA HIS A 112 1.26 -0.42 7.93
C HIS A 112 2.13 0.28 6.89
N ASN A 113 3.42 0.48 7.12
CA ASN A 113 4.29 1.16 6.16
C ASN A 113 5.49 0.29 5.81
N ALA A 114 5.72 0.12 4.51
CA ALA A 114 6.92 -0.54 4.00
C ALA A 114 7.75 0.44 3.17
N ALA A 115 9.07 0.30 3.25
CA ALA A 115 9.99 0.84 2.27
C ALA A 115 9.91 -0.04 1.02
N MET A 116 9.32 0.50 -0.05
CA MET A 116 9.15 -0.18 -1.34
C MET A 116 10.34 0.15 -2.25
N ALA A 117 11.21 -0.83 -2.43
CA ALA A 117 12.32 -0.78 -3.36
C ALA A 117 11.88 -1.27 -4.75
N THR A 118 12.14 -0.45 -5.76
CA THR A 118 11.86 -0.76 -7.17
C THR A 118 13.03 -0.34 -8.06
N ARG A 119 13.11 -0.94 -9.25
CA ARG A 119 14.10 -0.58 -10.29
C ARG A 119 13.46 -0.78 -11.65
N GLY A 120 13.62 0.18 -12.55
CA GLY A 120 13.15 0.08 -13.93
C GLY A 120 13.74 1.19 -14.78
N SER A 121 12.87 2.10 -15.26
CA SER A 121 13.26 3.31 -15.99
C SER A 121 13.61 4.45 -15.04
N ARG A 122 14.48 5.36 -15.48
CA ARG A 122 14.83 6.56 -14.69
C ARG A 122 13.81 7.69 -14.91
N ARG A 123 13.68 8.57 -13.92
CA ARG A 123 13.16 9.93 -14.14
C ARG A 123 14.18 10.80 -14.85
N ASN A 124 13.71 11.83 -15.57
CA ASN A 124 14.57 12.78 -16.27
C ASN A 124 15.48 13.59 -15.31
N ASP A 125 15.05 13.80 -14.07
CA ASP A 125 15.82 14.42 -12.98
C ASP A 125 16.81 13.48 -12.28
N SER A 126 16.86 12.21 -12.65
CA SER A 126 17.70 11.20 -12.00
C SER A 126 18.70 10.56 -12.96
N ILE A 127 19.91 10.33 -12.45
CA ILE A 127 20.91 9.50 -13.15
C ILE A 127 20.81 8.01 -12.82
N LEU A 128 20.01 7.65 -11.80
CA LEU A 128 19.78 6.27 -11.34
C LEU A 128 18.31 5.87 -11.54
N SER A 129 18.06 4.59 -11.83
CA SER A 129 16.69 4.04 -11.92
C SER A 129 16.25 3.25 -10.69
N ILE A 130 17.10 3.14 -9.67
CA ILE A 130 16.70 2.57 -8.39
C ILE A 130 15.88 3.59 -7.60
N ASN A 131 14.82 3.13 -6.97
CA ASN A 131 13.99 3.93 -6.09
C ASN A 131 13.74 3.19 -4.78
N ASN A 132 13.56 3.95 -3.71
CA ASN A 132 13.01 3.45 -2.47
C ASN A 132 12.04 4.50 -1.92
N ALA A 133 10.78 4.14 -1.73
CA ALA A 133 9.74 5.03 -1.23
C ALA A 133 8.91 4.33 -0.16
N PHE A 134 8.59 5.05 0.91
CA PHE A 134 7.64 4.54 1.90
C PHE A 134 6.23 4.56 1.30
N LYS A 135 5.53 3.43 1.43
CA LYS A 135 4.15 3.25 0.98
C LYS A 135 3.31 2.70 2.13
N GLY A 136 2.10 3.23 2.26
CA GLY A 136 1.09 2.64 3.13
C GLY A 136 0.62 1.33 2.53
N MET A 137 0.84 0.23 3.24
CA MET A 137 0.47 -1.11 2.86
C MET A 137 -0.78 -1.55 3.61
N GLY A 138 -1.71 -2.17 2.88
CA GLY A 138 -2.89 -2.85 3.40
C GLY A 138 -2.83 -4.35 3.10
N LEU A 139 -3.59 -5.12 3.88
CA LEU A 139 -3.90 -6.51 3.55
C LEU A 139 -5.04 -6.53 2.54
N CYS A 140 -4.93 -7.40 1.53
CA CYS A 140 -5.92 -7.51 0.46
C CYS A 140 -7.16 -8.26 0.98
N PRO A 141 -8.39 -7.73 0.90
CA PRO A 141 -9.58 -8.49 1.30
C PRO A 141 -9.79 -9.71 0.41
N HIS A 142 -10.26 -10.81 0.99
CA HIS A 142 -10.55 -12.03 0.26
C HIS A 142 -11.61 -11.80 -0.83
N ARG A 143 -11.47 -12.49 -1.96
CA ARG A 143 -12.37 -12.36 -3.14
C ARG A 143 -13.84 -12.53 -2.79
N GLU A 144 -14.13 -13.42 -1.85
CA GLU A 144 -15.51 -13.77 -1.46
C GLU A 144 -16.20 -12.66 -0.68
N ILE A 145 -15.46 -11.81 0.03
CA ILE A 145 -16.04 -10.79 0.92
C ILE A 145 -15.91 -9.36 0.39
N ILE A 146 -15.02 -9.12 -0.58
CA ILE A 146 -14.65 -7.76 -1.00
C ILE A 146 -15.84 -6.93 -1.47
N ALA A 147 -16.80 -7.53 -2.19
CA ALA A 147 -17.99 -6.84 -2.68
C ALA A 147 -18.87 -6.33 -1.52
N ASP A 148 -19.04 -7.14 -0.48
CA ASP A 148 -19.82 -6.78 0.69
C ASP A 148 -19.11 -5.70 1.51
N LYS A 149 -17.79 -5.79 1.65
CA LYS A 149 -17.00 -4.77 2.36
C LYS A 149 -16.98 -3.43 1.62
N ILE A 150 -16.91 -3.43 0.29
CA ILE A 150 -17.08 -2.22 -0.54
C ILE A 150 -18.46 -1.58 -0.28
N THR A 151 -19.51 -2.39 -0.30
CA THR A 151 -20.88 -1.92 -0.06
C THR A 151 -21.00 -1.27 1.31
N PHE A 152 -20.49 -1.95 2.35
CA PHE A 152 -20.45 -1.41 3.70
C PHE A 152 -19.73 -0.05 3.77
N LEU A 153 -18.54 0.06 3.17
CA LEU A 153 -17.74 1.29 3.20
C LEU A 153 -18.46 2.46 2.52
N ARG A 154 -19.17 2.21 1.42
CA ARG A 154 -19.99 3.23 0.73
C ARG A 154 -21.16 3.69 1.58
N GLU A 155 -21.88 2.76 2.20
CA GLU A 155 -23.08 3.06 3.00
C GLU A 155 -22.75 3.72 4.35
N ASN A 156 -21.51 3.56 4.83
CA ASN A 156 -21.08 4.03 6.15
C ASN A 156 -19.97 5.09 6.10
N SER A 157 -19.76 5.77 4.96
CA SER A 157 -18.68 6.76 4.79
C SER A 157 -18.64 7.84 5.90
N ASP A 158 -19.83 8.23 6.37
CA ASP A 158 -20.04 9.27 7.38
C ASP A 158 -20.13 8.73 8.81
N ALA A 159 -19.85 7.44 9.00
CA ALA A 159 -19.88 6.81 10.32
C ALA A 159 -18.92 7.53 11.29
N PRO A 160 -19.29 7.65 12.58
CA PRO A 160 -18.39 8.23 13.57
C PRO A 160 -17.17 7.34 13.77
N MET A 161 -16.03 7.94 14.11
CA MET A 161 -14.74 7.25 14.22
C MET A 161 -14.77 5.96 15.06
N PRO A 162 -15.52 5.84 16.18
CA PRO A 162 -15.64 4.56 16.89
C PRO A 162 -16.18 3.41 16.03
N ALA A 163 -17.24 3.65 15.24
CA ALA A 163 -17.79 2.63 14.35
C ALA A 163 -16.81 2.27 13.22
N LYS A 164 -16.03 3.25 12.76
CA LYS A 164 -14.97 3.02 11.76
C LYS A 164 -13.86 2.13 12.31
N ILE A 165 -13.46 2.36 13.55
CA ILE A 165 -12.48 1.54 14.27
C ILE A 165 -13.02 0.12 14.47
N ASP A 166 -14.27 -0.04 14.89
CA ASP A 166 -14.88 -1.37 15.09
C ASP A 166 -14.90 -2.19 13.80
N PHE A 167 -15.24 -1.57 12.66
CA PHE A 167 -15.15 -2.22 11.35
C PHE A 167 -13.73 -2.70 11.02
N LEU A 168 -12.71 -1.86 11.26
CA LEU A 168 -11.33 -2.26 10.99
C LEU A 168 -10.85 -3.37 11.92
N LYS A 169 -11.25 -3.34 13.20
CA LYS A 169 -10.97 -4.42 14.15
C LYS A 169 -11.63 -5.73 13.73
N ASP A 170 -12.87 -5.70 13.27
CA ASP A 170 -13.55 -6.87 12.71
C ASP A 170 -12.76 -7.46 11.55
N MET A 171 -12.37 -6.61 10.58
CA MET A 171 -11.50 -7.03 9.47
C MET A 171 -10.21 -7.68 9.96
N TYR A 172 -9.49 -7.06 10.91
CA TYR A 172 -8.20 -7.56 11.40
C TYR A 172 -8.30 -8.72 12.40
N SER A 173 -9.50 -9.10 12.83
CA SER A 173 -9.69 -10.14 13.85
C SER A 173 -9.46 -11.56 13.33
N ASP A 174 -9.53 -11.77 12.02
CA ASP A 174 -9.39 -13.08 11.39
C ASP A 174 -8.57 -12.99 10.08
N PRO A 175 -7.43 -13.70 9.96
CA PRO A 175 -6.66 -13.74 8.71
C PRO A 175 -7.47 -14.27 7.52
N ALA A 176 -8.52 -15.07 7.73
CA ALA A 176 -9.39 -15.57 6.65
C ALA A 176 -10.17 -14.45 5.93
N ASN A 177 -10.23 -13.25 6.49
CA ASN A 177 -10.79 -12.08 5.81
C ASN A 177 -9.91 -11.60 4.64
N PHE A 178 -8.68 -12.08 4.52
CA PHE A 178 -7.69 -11.56 3.59
C PHE A 178 -7.25 -12.61 2.56
N ASP A 179 -6.93 -12.12 1.36
CA ASP A 179 -6.13 -12.85 0.38
C ASP A 179 -4.66 -12.71 0.76
N LEU A 180 -4.11 -13.80 1.27
CA LEU A 180 -2.75 -13.85 1.81
C LEU A 180 -1.67 -13.84 0.73
N THR A 181 -2.05 -13.96 -0.55
CA THR A 181 -1.11 -13.90 -1.67
C THR A 181 -0.82 -12.47 -2.14
N LYS A 182 -1.45 -11.45 -1.52
CA LYS A 182 -1.38 -10.05 -1.97
C LYS A 182 -1.25 -9.04 -0.85
N LEU A 183 -0.43 -8.03 -1.10
CA LEU A 183 -0.43 -6.77 -0.36
C LEU A 183 -0.88 -5.63 -1.27
N ILE A 184 -1.58 -4.65 -0.73
CA ILE A 184 -2.20 -3.56 -1.50
C ILE A 184 -1.70 -2.19 -1.04
N SER A 185 -1.57 -1.26 -1.97
CA SER A 185 -1.20 0.14 -1.72
C SER A 185 -1.88 1.04 -2.75
N LEU A 186 -1.88 2.34 -2.52
CA LEU A 186 -2.26 3.35 -3.52
C LEU A 186 -1.02 4.03 -4.12
N GLU A 187 -1.11 4.37 -5.41
CA GLU A 187 -0.21 5.30 -6.08
C GLU A 187 -0.82 6.70 -6.06
N LEU A 188 -0.62 7.40 -4.94
CA LEU A 188 -1.32 8.66 -4.65
C LEU A 188 -0.84 9.85 -5.49
N TYR A 189 0.39 9.82 -5.98
CA TYR A 189 1.01 11.03 -6.53
C TYR A 189 1.13 11.00 -8.04
N SER A 190 1.20 9.82 -8.68
CA SER A 190 1.32 9.76 -10.13
C SER A 190 0.06 10.30 -10.84
N THR A 191 0.31 11.18 -11.80
CA THR A 191 -0.64 11.82 -12.69
C THR A 191 0.00 11.95 -14.08
N PRO A 192 -0.78 12.28 -15.13
CA PRO A 192 -0.23 12.59 -16.44
C PRO A 192 0.81 13.73 -16.46
N THR A 193 0.88 14.55 -15.40
CA THR A 193 1.79 15.70 -15.30
C THR A 193 2.89 15.51 -14.26
N PHE A 194 2.90 14.41 -13.51
CA PHE A 194 3.93 14.08 -12.54
C PHE A 194 3.97 12.58 -12.31
N GLU A 195 5.15 11.98 -12.41
CA GLU A 195 5.30 10.54 -12.25
C GLU A 195 6.18 10.23 -11.04
N THR A 196 5.68 9.41 -10.11
CA THR A 196 6.58 8.88 -9.08
C THR A 196 7.58 7.92 -9.70
N HIS A 197 8.77 7.85 -9.11
CA HIS A 197 9.78 6.90 -9.55
C HIS A 197 9.31 5.44 -9.32
N THR A 198 8.48 5.18 -8.30
CA THR A 198 7.83 3.88 -8.10
C THR A 198 6.97 3.52 -9.32
N PHE A 199 6.09 4.42 -9.76
CA PHE A 199 5.23 4.20 -10.92
C PHE A 199 6.05 3.92 -12.18
N ILE A 200 7.02 4.78 -12.49
CA ILE A 200 7.90 4.60 -13.66
C ILE A 200 8.60 3.25 -13.64
N ASN A 201 9.13 2.86 -12.48
CA ASN A 201 9.82 1.59 -12.33
C ASN A 201 8.88 0.41 -12.58
N LEU A 202 7.72 0.37 -11.92
CA LEU A 202 6.78 -0.74 -12.04
C LEU A 202 6.15 -0.83 -13.43
N MET A 203 5.96 0.28 -14.15
CA MET A 203 5.52 0.25 -15.54
C MET A 203 6.53 -0.48 -16.45
N LYS A 204 7.83 -0.43 -16.11
CA LYS A 204 8.89 -1.03 -16.90
C LYS A 204 9.28 -2.44 -16.47
N GLU A 205 9.44 -2.63 -15.17
CA GLU A 205 10.01 -3.80 -14.51
C GLU A 205 9.21 -4.02 -13.20
N PRO A 206 8.30 -5.00 -13.18
CA PRO A 206 7.29 -5.09 -12.14
C PRO A 206 7.81 -5.73 -10.85
N VAL A 207 9.11 -6.02 -10.71
CA VAL A 207 9.66 -6.58 -9.47
C VAL A 207 9.76 -5.52 -8.38
N THR A 208 9.36 -5.89 -7.17
CA THR A 208 9.46 -5.04 -5.97
C THR A 208 9.90 -5.82 -4.74
N SER A 209 10.56 -5.12 -3.82
CA SER A 209 10.83 -5.59 -2.46
C SER A 209 10.25 -4.61 -1.45
N LEU A 210 9.48 -5.10 -0.48
CA LEU A 210 8.85 -4.34 0.60
C LEU A 210 9.56 -4.66 1.90
N VAL A 211 10.23 -3.69 2.52
CA VAL A 211 10.86 -3.88 3.84
C VAL A 211 10.04 -3.15 4.90
N PHE A 212 9.55 -3.90 5.88
CA PHE A 212 8.88 -3.35 7.05
C PHE A 212 9.87 -3.16 8.19
N LEU A 213 9.94 -1.94 8.72
CA LEU A 213 10.84 -1.61 9.83
C LEU A 213 10.04 -1.57 11.13
N ASP A 214 10.36 -2.48 12.05
CA ASP A 214 9.87 -2.50 13.44
C ASP A 214 10.76 -3.42 14.31
N ASN A 215 10.35 -3.66 15.56
CA ASN A 215 10.91 -4.69 16.44
C ASN A 215 10.91 -6.09 15.78
N LYS A 216 9.91 -6.38 14.95
CA LYS A 216 9.84 -7.45 13.96
C LYS A 216 10.02 -6.84 12.58
N SER A 217 10.88 -7.40 11.76
CA SER A 217 11.15 -6.84 10.44
C SER A 217 11.05 -7.94 9.39
N TYR A 218 10.24 -7.69 8.37
CA TYR A 218 10.04 -8.63 7.29
C TYR A 218 10.34 -7.95 5.96
N GLU A 219 10.80 -8.75 5.00
CA GLU A 219 10.92 -8.37 3.60
C GLU A 219 9.97 -9.22 2.77
N VAL A 220 9.07 -8.59 2.03
CA VAL A 220 8.14 -9.26 1.12
C VAL A 220 8.53 -8.89 -0.30
N ARG A 221 8.84 -9.89 -1.13
CA ARG A 221 9.17 -9.71 -2.54
C ARG A 221 8.04 -10.17 -3.41
N GLY A 222 7.84 -9.47 -4.51
CA GLY A 222 6.71 -9.75 -5.37
C GLY A 222 6.73 -9.07 -6.73
N ILE A 223 5.66 -9.34 -7.48
CA ILE A 223 5.32 -8.64 -8.72
C ILE A 223 4.31 -7.55 -8.37
N GLY A 224 4.69 -6.30 -8.56
CA GLY A 224 3.83 -5.13 -8.42
C GLY A 224 3.00 -4.90 -9.68
N GLN A 225 1.71 -5.16 -9.57
CA GLN A 225 0.71 -4.83 -10.56
C GLN A 225 0.19 -3.41 -10.31
N LEU A 226 0.33 -2.52 -11.30
CA LEU A 226 -0.31 -1.21 -11.30
C LEU A 226 -1.68 -1.33 -11.95
N VAL A 227 -2.71 -0.79 -11.28
CA VAL A 227 -4.08 -0.82 -11.77
C VAL A 227 -4.66 0.58 -11.75
N ASP A 228 -4.94 1.12 -12.92
CA ASP A 228 -5.68 2.37 -13.07
C ASP A 228 -7.16 2.14 -12.69
N PRO A 229 -7.82 3.04 -11.94
CA PRO A 229 -9.22 2.87 -11.56
C PRO A 229 -10.18 2.78 -12.77
N GLU A 230 -9.79 3.33 -13.92
CA GLU A 230 -10.56 3.29 -15.16
C GLU A 230 -10.23 2.08 -16.04
N ASP A 231 -9.19 1.32 -15.71
CA ASP A 231 -8.80 0.11 -16.46
C ASP A 231 -9.64 -1.11 -16.03
N THR A 232 -10.68 -1.40 -16.80
CA THR A 232 -11.51 -2.60 -16.59
C THR A 232 -10.91 -3.88 -17.16
N SER A 233 -9.78 -3.82 -17.86
CA SER A 233 -9.16 -5.00 -18.50
C SER A 233 -8.42 -5.91 -17.51
N CYS A 234 -8.05 -5.37 -16.34
CA CYS A 234 -7.35 -6.08 -15.27
C CYS A 234 -8.19 -7.15 -14.52
N GLY A 235 -9.48 -7.26 -14.85
CA GLY A 235 -10.41 -8.21 -14.25
C GLY A 235 -11.13 -7.68 -13.01
N VAL A 236 -12.32 -8.24 -12.73
CA VAL A 236 -13.25 -7.72 -11.71
C VAL A 236 -12.62 -7.60 -10.32
N TYR A 237 -11.83 -8.61 -9.91
CA TYR A 237 -11.26 -8.62 -8.58
C TYR A 237 -10.19 -7.54 -8.39
N ALA A 238 -9.32 -7.32 -9.38
CA ALA A 238 -8.32 -6.25 -9.33
C ALA A 238 -8.99 -4.87 -9.25
N THR A 239 -10.03 -4.62 -10.06
CA THR A 239 -10.80 -3.37 -9.99
C THR A 239 -11.47 -3.19 -8.62
N GLN A 240 -12.05 -4.25 -8.04
CA GLN A 240 -12.62 -4.22 -6.70
C GLN A 240 -11.57 -3.94 -5.61
N ILE A 241 -10.36 -4.49 -5.74
CA ILE A 241 -9.25 -4.21 -4.82
C ILE A 241 -8.90 -2.73 -4.86
N VAL A 242 -8.74 -2.13 -6.04
CA VAL A 242 -8.46 -0.68 -6.17
C VAL A 242 -9.57 0.15 -5.53
N GLU A 243 -10.82 -0.21 -5.80
CA GLU A 243 -11.97 0.50 -5.25
C GLU A 243 -12.02 0.40 -3.71
N TYR A 244 -11.92 -0.82 -3.17
CA TYR A 244 -11.86 -1.08 -1.74
C TYR A 244 -10.73 -0.28 -1.08
N THR A 245 -9.53 -0.28 -1.68
CA THR A 245 -8.37 0.41 -1.10
C THR A 245 -8.60 1.91 -1.00
N ASN A 246 -9.17 2.52 -2.05
CA ASN A 246 -9.54 3.94 -2.05
C ASN A 246 -10.64 4.26 -1.03
N LEU A 247 -11.67 3.41 -0.94
CA LEU A 247 -12.76 3.57 0.01
C LEU A 247 -12.27 3.41 1.45
N ALA A 248 -11.46 2.39 1.75
CA ALA A 248 -10.91 2.16 3.08
C ALA A 248 -10.03 3.33 3.54
N HIS A 249 -9.18 3.86 2.65
CA HIS A 249 -8.42 5.06 2.93
C HIS A 249 -9.34 6.25 3.22
N SER A 250 -10.34 6.50 2.35
CA SER A 250 -11.25 7.63 2.51
C SER A 250 -12.12 7.51 3.76
N PHE A 251 -12.51 6.28 4.11
CA PHE A 251 -13.29 5.96 5.29
C PHE A 251 -12.55 6.38 6.56
N PHE A 252 -11.23 6.14 6.64
CA PHE A 252 -10.46 6.49 7.84
C PHE A 252 -9.89 7.91 7.84
N HIS A 253 -9.47 8.43 6.68
CA HIS A 253 -8.76 9.72 6.56
C HIS A 253 -9.60 10.87 5.98
N GLY A 254 -10.84 10.62 5.58
CA GLY A 254 -11.71 11.58 4.90
C GLY A 254 -11.63 11.46 3.37
N GLU A 255 -12.61 12.06 2.69
CA GLU A 255 -12.83 11.88 1.26
C GLU A 255 -11.63 12.33 0.42
N PHE A 256 -11.21 11.45 -0.49
CA PHE A 256 -10.24 11.78 -1.51
C PHE A 256 -10.86 12.54 -2.68
N PRO A 257 -10.10 13.44 -3.35
CA PRO A 257 -10.64 14.23 -4.47
C PRO A 257 -10.89 13.41 -5.74
N ARG A 258 -10.39 12.17 -5.78
CA ARG A 258 -10.53 11.21 -6.89
C ARG A 258 -10.20 9.80 -6.42
N LEU A 259 -10.48 8.80 -7.25
CA LEU A 259 -9.86 7.48 -7.11
C LEU A 259 -8.41 7.53 -7.57
N PHE A 260 -7.53 6.93 -6.78
CA PHE A 260 -6.11 6.79 -7.09
C PHE A 260 -5.83 5.39 -7.64
N PRO A 261 -4.85 5.25 -8.55
CA PRO A 261 -4.39 3.95 -8.99
C PRO A 261 -3.93 3.07 -7.83
N GLY A 262 -4.18 1.78 -7.95
CA GLY A 262 -3.73 0.78 -6.98
C GLY A 262 -2.40 0.17 -7.37
N ILE A 263 -1.67 -0.29 -6.36
CA ILE A 263 -0.52 -1.19 -6.47
C ILE A 263 -0.91 -2.48 -5.76
N LEU A 264 -1.00 -3.58 -6.51
CA LEU A 264 -1.24 -4.92 -5.99
C LEU A 264 0.09 -5.67 -6.06
N VAL A 265 0.69 -5.96 -4.92
CA VAL A 265 1.93 -6.75 -4.84
C VAL A 265 1.54 -8.20 -4.67
N HIS A 266 1.67 -8.97 -5.75
CA HIS A 266 1.56 -10.43 -5.74
C HIS A 266 2.77 -11.00 -5.01
N VAL A 267 2.56 -11.66 -3.87
CA VAL A 267 3.60 -12.15 -2.97
C VAL A 267 4.24 -13.40 -3.56
N LEU A 268 5.56 -13.38 -3.74
CA LEU A 268 6.35 -14.50 -4.25
C LEU A 268 7.22 -15.11 -3.15
N GLU A 269 7.80 -14.27 -2.29
CA GLU A 269 8.73 -14.68 -1.24
C GLU A 269 8.60 -13.75 -0.02
N THR A 270 8.68 -14.30 1.18
CA THR A 270 8.77 -13.53 2.43
C THR A 270 10.02 -13.93 3.20
N PHE A 271 10.79 -12.95 3.67
CA PHE A 271 12.00 -13.14 4.45
C PHE A 271 11.85 -12.52 5.85
N ASP A 272 12.33 -13.22 6.88
CA ASP A 272 12.41 -12.66 8.23
C ASP A 272 13.74 -11.92 8.39
N ASN A 273 13.68 -10.59 8.36
CA ASN A 273 14.81 -9.69 8.58
C ASN A 273 14.86 -9.15 10.03
N THR A 274 14.11 -9.76 10.96
CA THR A 274 14.02 -9.30 12.35
C THR A 274 15.42 -9.17 12.97
N PRO A 275 15.80 -7.98 13.48
CA PRO A 275 17.09 -7.77 14.09
C PRO A 275 17.37 -8.76 15.23
N GLY A 276 18.48 -9.48 15.14
CA GLY A 276 18.93 -10.44 16.14
C GLY A 276 18.38 -11.87 16.00
N THR A 277 17.24 -12.08 15.34
CA THR A 277 16.62 -13.41 15.25
C THR A 277 16.38 -13.91 13.82
N GLY A 278 15.95 -13.03 12.90
CA GLY A 278 15.47 -13.45 11.57
C GLY A 278 16.58 -13.84 10.59
N ARG A 279 17.75 -13.20 10.67
CA ARG A 279 18.93 -13.46 9.81
C ARG A 279 18.70 -13.28 8.30
N GLY A 280 17.55 -12.77 7.88
CA GLY A 280 17.18 -12.58 6.47
C GLY A 280 16.96 -13.86 5.70
N VAL A 281 16.41 -14.88 6.36
CA VAL A 281 16.10 -16.16 5.72
C VAL A 281 14.70 -16.17 5.13
N LEU A 282 14.55 -16.88 4.02
CA LEU A 282 13.25 -17.15 3.42
C LEU A 282 12.37 -17.92 4.41
N VAL A 283 11.18 -17.39 4.68
CA VAL A 283 10.12 -18.04 5.44
C VAL A 283 9.27 -18.81 4.45
N ARG A 284 9.19 -20.13 4.63
CA ARG A 284 8.37 -20.99 3.77
C ARG A 284 7.06 -21.31 4.49
N VAL A 285 5.97 -21.20 3.76
CA VAL A 285 4.63 -21.65 4.16
C VAL A 285 4.44 -23.11 3.72
#